data_AF-A0A3N9NF20-F1
#
_entry.id   AF-A0A3N9NF20-F1
#
_cell.length_a   1.000
_cell.length_b   1.000
_cell.length_c   1.000
_cell.angle_alpha   90.00
_cell.angle_beta   90.00
_cell.angle_gamma   90.00
#
_symmetry.space_group_name_H-M   'P 1'
#
loop_
_entity.id
_entity.type
_entity.pdbx_description
1 polymer ?
#
loop_
_entity_poly.entity_id
_entity_poly.type
_entity_poly.pdbx_seq_one_letter_code
_entity_poly.pdbx_strand_id
1 'polypeptide(L)'
;MDDTKKLVQEANGFLRAAQNNMFSGKNNEAVELLVKAEEAGEKARQQIPNDFQVTSLFQKIDKMRKDLERKGVQTRPGGNKEYSFEVQAQLSRIRELLLSKNLDRAKRELDEYYARFAGPMTDIPEIKEMKAHFAKLEAEAREQETRNASSKQAETLEREKHESLCREWETLLKQIPYFEGTAQNVPQLIDEKERFRQAVDLMAEYRKVVFIAEKPLMLESIERDLQHRIEQFPERLAETSSLLASQVVDEIELHVNQLNNDTAWKSNPDVLPYFVGKRDFDDIAQHIEELRPLFANNPQAMESINNALGTLHSLNDARKDERSKRVKMKPEVITGSEA
;
A
#
# COMPACT_ATOMS: atom_id res chain seq x y z
N MET A 1 -51.37 -19.29 9.59
CA MET A 1 -50.06 -19.91 9.83
C MET A 1 -50.34 -21.35 10.18
N ASP A 2 -50.09 -22.29 9.26
CA ASP A 2 -50.28 -23.71 9.55
C ASP A 2 -49.25 -24.16 10.58
N ASP A 3 -49.73 -24.79 11.64
CA ASP A 3 -48.97 -25.27 12.78
C ASP A 3 -48.02 -26.39 12.29
N THR A 4 -46.70 -26.16 12.27
CA THR A 4 -45.69 -27.08 11.73
C THR A 4 -45.80 -28.50 12.29
N LYS A 5 -46.20 -28.62 13.56
CA LYS A 5 -46.47 -29.91 14.21
C LYS A 5 -47.65 -30.64 13.58
N LYS A 6 -48.68 -29.93 13.13
CA LYS A 6 -49.82 -30.52 12.41
C LYS A 6 -49.41 -31.04 11.03
N LEU A 7 -48.54 -30.33 10.30
CA LEU A 7 -48.02 -30.79 9.00
C LEU A 7 -47.21 -32.08 9.13
N VAL A 8 -46.34 -32.18 10.14
CA VAL A 8 -45.59 -33.42 10.43
C VAL A 8 -46.52 -34.56 10.88
N GLN A 9 -47.55 -34.25 11.67
CA GLN A 9 -48.55 -35.23 12.10
C GLN A 9 -49.39 -35.74 10.91
N GLU A 10 -49.81 -34.86 10.01
CA GLU A 10 -50.54 -35.17 8.79
C GLU A 10 -49.70 -36.02 7.84
N ALA A 11 -48.44 -35.66 7.62
CA ALA A 11 -47.51 -36.45 6.83
C ALA A 11 -47.32 -37.87 7.40
N ASN A 12 -47.18 -38.01 8.73
CA ASN A 12 -47.13 -39.32 9.37
C ASN A 12 -48.44 -40.11 9.23
N GLY A 13 -49.58 -39.43 9.22
CA GLY A 13 -50.89 -40.03 8.93
C GLY A 13 -50.93 -40.64 7.53
N PHE A 14 -50.48 -39.90 6.52
CA PHE A 14 -50.34 -40.39 5.15
C PHE A 14 -49.36 -41.55 5.05
N LEU A 15 -48.22 -41.52 5.76
CA LEU A 15 -47.27 -42.65 5.78
C LEU A 15 -47.87 -43.93 6.35
N ARG A 16 -48.63 -43.85 7.45
CA ARG A 16 -49.30 -45.02 8.03
C ARG A 16 -50.36 -45.58 7.09
N ALA A 17 -51.13 -44.71 6.44
CA ALA A 17 -52.12 -45.12 5.44
C ALA A 17 -51.44 -45.77 4.22
N ALA A 18 -50.34 -45.19 3.74
CA ALA A 18 -49.54 -45.76 2.65
C ALA A 18 -48.99 -47.14 3.02
N GLN A 19 -48.50 -47.31 4.24
CA GLN A 19 -48.00 -48.59 4.74
C GLN A 19 -49.10 -49.66 4.80
N ASN A 20 -50.29 -49.31 5.29
CA ASN A 20 -51.44 -50.21 5.32
C ASN A 20 -51.92 -50.60 3.91
N ASN A 21 -51.93 -49.66 2.98
CA ASN A 21 -52.26 -49.91 1.58
C ASN A 21 -51.21 -50.80 0.90
N MET A 22 -49.92 -50.61 1.21
CA MET A 22 -48.84 -51.47 0.73
C MET A 22 -48.94 -52.91 1.26
N PHE A 23 -49.41 -53.12 2.49
CA PHE A 23 -49.59 -54.46 3.07
C PHE A 23 -50.86 -55.16 2.57
N SER A 24 -51.90 -54.40 2.23
CA SER A 24 -53.14 -54.92 1.64
C SER A 24 -53.09 -55.09 0.12
N GLY A 25 -51.92 -54.88 -0.51
CA GLY A 25 -51.70 -55.07 -1.95
C GLY A 25 -52.17 -53.90 -2.82
N LYS A 26 -52.70 -52.83 -2.24
CA LYS A 26 -53.13 -51.60 -2.91
C LYS A 26 -51.95 -50.67 -3.18
N ASN A 27 -50.98 -51.16 -3.94
CA ASN A 27 -49.68 -50.51 -4.06
C ASN A 27 -49.74 -49.13 -4.76
N ASN A 28 -50.64 -48.94 -5.73
CA ASN A 28 -50.78 -47.64 -6.42
C ASN A 28 -51.36 -46.57 -5.48
N GLU A 29 -52.35 -46.93 -4.66
CA GLU A 29 -52.89 -46.04 -3.62
C GLU A 29 -51.83 -45.73 -2.54
N ALA A 30 -50.94 -46.68 -2.25
CA ALA A 30 -49.81 -46.45 -1.35
C ALA A 30 -48.81 -45.43 -1.92
N VAL A 31 -48.58 -45.41 -3.24
CA VAL A 31 -47.72 -44.42 -3.90
C VAL A 31 -48.36 -43.03 -3.84
N GLU A 32 -49.65 -42.89 -4.13
CA GLU A 32 -50.35 -41.60 -4.03
C GLU A 32 -50.29 -41.02 -2.61
N LEU A 33 -50.44 -41.87 -1.59
CA LEU A 33 -50.33 -41.47 -0.20
C LEU A 33 -48.88 -41.12 0.20
N LEU A 34 -47.88 -41.77 -0.39
CA LEU A 34 -46.47 -41.41 -0.22
C LEU A 34 -46.13 -40.04 -0.82
N VAL A 35 -46.66 -39.72 -2.00
CA VAL A 35 -46.48 -38.40 -2.62
C VAL A 35 -47.10 -37.32 -1.73
N LYS A 36 -48.30 -37.54 -1.22
CA LYS A 36 -48.95 -36.61 -0.27
C LYS A 36 -48.16 -36.46 1.04
N ALA A 37 -47.56 -37.54 1.54
CA ALA A 37 -46.70 -37.48 2.73
C ALA A 37 -45.42 -36.67 2.48
N GLU A 38 -44.83 -36.78 1.29
CA GLU A 38 -43.63 -36.03 0.90
C GLU A 38 -43.94 -34.55 0.67
N GLU A 39 -45.07 -34.21 0.02
CA GLU A 39 -45.51 -32.82 -0.15
C GLU A 39 -45.76 -32.12 1.20
N ALA A 40 -46.41 -32.80 2.15
CA ALA A 40 -46.60 -32.29 3.51
C ALA A 40 -45.26 -32.19 4.27
N GLY A 41 -44.35 -33.15 4.06
CA GLY A 41 -43.01 -33.15 4.62
C GLY A 41 -42.12 -32.03 4.11
N GLU A 42 -42.17 -31.70 2.82
CA GLU A 42 -41.40 -30.59 2.23
C GLU A 42 -41.93 -29.22 2.69
N LYS A 43 -43.25 -29.06 2.83
CA LYS A 43 -43.84 -27.87 3.47
C LYS A 43 -43.36 -27.69 4.92
N ALA A 44 -43.22 -28.78 5.67
CA ALA A 44 -42.65 -28.75 7.02
C ALA A 44 -41.14 -28.44 6.99
N ARG A 45 -40.38 -29.03 6.05
CA ARG A 45 -38.93 -28.82 5.89
C ARG A 45 -38.56 -27.40 5.52
N GLN A 46 -39.36 -26.73 4.69
CA GLN A 46 -39.17 -25.30 4.37
C GLN A 46 -39.32 -24.40 5.60
N GLN A 47 -40.13 -24.81 6.59
CA GLN A 47 -40.34 -24.05 7.82
C GLN A 47 -39.33 -24.41 8.92
N ILE A 48 -38.89 -25.68 8.98
CA ILE A 48 -37.91 -26.19 9.97
C ILE A 48 -36.89 -27.14 9.32
N PRO A 49 -35.86 -26.62 8.62
CA PRO A 49 -34.96 -27.42 7.77
C PRO A 49 -34.12 -28.48 8.48
N ASN A 50 -33.85 -28.30 9.78
CA ASN A 50 -32.95 -29.14 10.58
C ASN A 50 -33.64 -29.88 11.73
N ASP A 51 -34.97 -30.01 11.68
CA ASP A 51 -35.71 -30.74 12.71
C ASP A 51 -35.53 -32.27 12.58
N PHE A 52 -35.33 -32.94 13.71
CA PHE A 52 -35.11 -34.38 13.76
C PHE A 52 -36.35 -35.17 13.29
N GLN A 53 -37.56 -34.69 13.58
CA GLN A 53 -38.80 -35.36 13.20
C GLN A 53 -39.01 -35.28 11.69
N VAL A 54 -38.70 -34.14 11.07
CA VAL A 54 -38.72 -33.98 9.60
C VAL A 54 -37.68 -34.88 8.94
N THR A 55 -36.45 -34.90 9.47
CA THR A 55 -35.39 -35.79 8.95
C THR A 55 -35.78 -37.27 9.04
N SER A 56 -36.34 -37.69 10.18
CA SER A 56 -36.84 -39.05 10.39
C SER A 56 -38.01 -39.40 9.47
N LEU A 57 -38.90 -38.44 9.18
CA LEU A 57 -40.01 -38.60 8.24
C LEU A 57 -39.50 -38.92 6.83
N PHE A 58 -38.52 -38.17 6.32
CA PHE A 58 -37.94 -38.41 4.99
C PHE A 58 -37.21 -39.74 4.90
N GLN A 59 -36.52 -40.18 5.97
CA GLN A 59 -35.93 -41.52 6.01
C GLN A 59 -36.99 -42.63 5.92
N LYS A 60 -38.16 -42.45 6.54
CA LYS A 60 -39.28 -43.40 6.46
C LYS A 60 -39.93 -43.40 5.08
N ILE A 61 -40.09 -42.22 4.46
CA ILE A 61 -40.56 -42.09 3.06
C ILE A 61 -39.62 -42.86 2.15
N ASP A 62 -38.31 -42.62 2.23
CA ASP A 62 -37.31 -43.28 1.37
C ASP A 62 -37.27 -44.80 1.57
N LYS A 63 -37.44 -45.28 2.81
CA LYS A 63 -37.55 -46.71 3.10
C LYS A 63 -38.79 -47.34 2.44
N MET A 64 -39.97 -46.72 2.59
CA MET A 64 -41.18 -47.25 1.98
C MET A 64 -41.16 -47.18 0.45
N ARG A 65 -40.52 -46.15 -0.12
CA ARG A 65 -40.27 -46.06 -1.56
C ARG A 65 -39.47 -47.28 -2.04
N LYS A 66 -38.35 -47.57 -1.38
CA LYS A 66 -37.53 -48.76 -1.68
C LYS A 66 -38.30 -50.07 -1.54
N ASP A 67 -39.18 -50.18 -0.54
CA ASP A 67 -39.99 -51.40 -0.34
C ASP A 67 -41.08 -51.57 -1.41
N LEU A 68 -41.72 -50.49 -1.88
CA LEU A 68 -42.64 -50.52 -3.02
C LEU A 68 -41.91 -50.80 -4.34
N GLU A 69 -40.74 -50.19 -4.53
CA GLU A 69 -39.89 -50.41 -5.71
C GLU A 69 -39.43 -51.86 -5.79
N ARG A 70 -39.08 -52.49 -4.66
CA ARG A 70 -38.77 -53.94 -4.58
C ARG A 70 -39.97 -54.83 -4.96
N LYS A 71 -41.20 -54.34 -4.78
CA LYS A 71 -42.43 -55.00 -5.23
C LYS A 71 -42.77 -54.68 -6.70
N GLY A 72 -41.89 -53.99 -7.42
CA GLY A 72 -42.08 -53.63 -8.83
C GLY A 72 -43.00 -52.42 -9.06
N VAL A 73 -43.24 -51.60 -8.04
CA VAL A 73 -44.17 -50.46 -8.08
C VAL A 73 -43.38 -49.17 -8.23
N GLN A 74 -43.69 -48.36 -9.25
CA GLN A 74 -42.99 -47.10 -9.51
C GLN A 74 -43.38 -46.03 -8.49
N THR A 75 -42.39 -45.35 -7.90
CA THR A 75 -42.65 -44.32 -6.88
C THR A 75 -42.24 -42.90 -7.30
N ARG A 76 -41.45 -42.71 -8.37
CA ARG A 76 -40.97 -41.40 -8.84
C ARG A 76 -41.49 -41.04 -10.25
N PRO A 77 -41.88 -39.78 -10.51
CA PRO A 77 -42.21 -39.33 -11.86
C PRO A 77 -40.95 -39.36 -12.75
N GLY A 78 -41.02 -40.01 -13.92
CA GLY A 78 -39.92 -40.05 -14.91
C GLY A 78 -39.11 -41.36 -14.99
N GLY A 79 -39.46 -42.39 -14.22
CA GLY A 79 -38.90 -43.73 -14.42
C GLY A 79 -39.48 -44.38 -15.68
N ASN A 80 -38.72 -44.38 -16.78
CA ASN A 80 -39.10 -45.10 -17.99
C ASN A 80 -39.34 -46.59 -17.64
N LYS A 81 -40.54 -47.12 -17.95
CA LYS A 81 -40.99 -48.48 -17.64
C LYS A 81 -40.14 -49.60 -18.30
N GLU A 82 -39.16 -49.22 -19.12
CA GLU A 82 -38.45 -50.14 -20.03
C GLU A 82 -37.08 -50.60 -19.52
N TYR A 83 -36.52 -49.98 -18.47
CA TYR A 83 -35.15 -50.26 -18.03
C TYR A 83 -35.09 -50.98 -16.68
N SER A 84 -34.08 -51.84 -16.50
CA SER A 84 -33.83 -52.49 -15.22
C SER A 84 -33.47 -51.48 -14.14
N PHE A 85 -33.75 -51.84 -12.88
CA PHE A 85 -33.42 -51.00 -11.71
C PHE A 85 -31.95 -50.58 -11.69
N GLU A 86 -31.04 -51.48 -12.05
CA GLU A 86 -29.60 -51.23 -12.05
C GLU A 86 -29.21 -50.13 -13.05
N VAL A 87 -29.80 -50.15 -14.25
CA VAL A 87 -29.63 -49.12 -15.28
C VAL A 87 -30.12 -47.76 -14.76
N GLN A 88 -31.33 -47.71 -14.21
CA GLN A 88 -31.89 -46.46 -13.68
C GLN A 88 -31.07 -45.88 -12.51
N ALA A 89 -30.60 -46.75 -11.60
CA ALA A 89 -29.79 -46.33 -10.46
C ALA A 89 -28.42 -45.77 -10.90
N GLN A 90 -27.79 -46.35 -11.92
CA GLN A 90 -26.49 -45.87 -12.41
C GLN A 90 -26.63 -44.57 -13.23
N LEU A 91 -27.66 -44.45 -14.08
CA LEU A 91 -27.98 -43.19 -14.78
C LEU A 91 -28.29 -42.05 -13.79
N SER A 92 -29.02 -42.33 -12.71
CA SER A 92 -29.32 -41.35 -11.66
C SER A 92 -28.05 -40.86 -10.97
N ARG A 93 -27.11 -41.77 -10.65
CA ARG A 93 -25.80 -41.41 -10.09
C ARG A 93 -24.97 -40.54 -11.02
N ILE A 94 -24.93 -40.86 -12.31
CA ILE A 94 -24.22 -40.03 -13.31
C ILE A 94 -24.84 -38.63 -13.37
N ARG A 95 -26.18 -38.53 -13.36
CA ARG A 95 -26.89 -37.22 -13.28
C ARG A 95 -26.55 -36.43 -12.02
N GLU A 96 -26.53 -37.07 -10.85
CA GLU A 96 -26.15 -36.40 -9.60
C GLU A 96 -24.71 -35.88 -9.63
N LEU A 97 -23.78 -36.65 -10.20
CA LEU A 97 -22.38 -36.25 -10.37
C LEU A 97 -22.23 -35.08 -11.36
N LEU A 98 -23.02 -35.09 -12.43
CA LEU A 98 -23.11 -33.97 -13.39
C LEU A 98 -23.70 -32.71 -12.75
N LEU A 99 -24.75 -32.84 -11.94
CA LEU A 99 -25.38 -31.71 -11.22
C LEU A 99 -24.44 -31.11 -10.17
N SER A 100 -23.65 -31.95 -9.50
CA SER A 100 -22.60 -31.52 -8.57
C SER A 100 -21.30 -31.09 -9.26
N LYS A 101 -21.28 -31.02 -10.61
CA LYS A 101 -20.14 -30.63 -11.45
C LYS A 101 -18.86 -31.45 -11.20
N ASN A 102 -18.99 -32.68 -10.71
CA ASN A 102 -17.87 -33.59 -10.53
C ASN A 102 -17.61 -34.38 -11.81
N LEU A 103 -17.06 -33.71 -12.82
CA LEU A 103 -16.88 -34.24 -14.18
C LEU A 103 -16.04 -35.52 -14.22
N ASP A 104 -14.93 -35.58 -13.48
CA ASP A 104 -14.04 -36.74 -13.51
C ASP A 104 -14.73 -37.99 -12.96
N ARG A 105 -15.48 -37.86 -11.87
CA ARG A 105 -16.22 -38.97 -11.29
C ARG A 105 -17.43 -39.34 -12.13
N ALA A 106 -18.13 -38.36 -12.71
CA ALA A 106 -19.24 -38.59 -13.63
C ALA A 106 -18.78 -39.36 -14.88
N LYS A 107 -17.61 -39.03 -15.44
CA LYS A 107 -17.02 -39.76 -16.58
C LYS A 107 -16.69 -41.20 -16.23
N ARG A 108 -16.03 -41.43 -15.09
CA ARG A 108 -15.73 -42.79 -14.62
C ARG A 108 -16.99 -43.63 -14.46
N GLU A 109 -18.05 -43.05 -13.89
CA GLU A 109 -19.34 -43.75 -13.74
C GLU A 109 -20.04 -44.00 -15.07
N LEU A 110 -19.88 -43.10 -16.05
CA LEU A 110 -20.36 -43.31 -17.42
C LEU A 110 -19.57 -44.41 -18.15
N ASP A 111 -18.24 -44.47 -17.96
CA ASP A 111 -17.39 -45.53 -18.51
C ASP A 111 -17.73 -46.89 -17.88
N GLU A 112 -17.94 -46.92 -16.56
CA GLU A 112 -18.43 -48.12 -15.85
C GLU A 112 -19.81 -48.54 -16.33
N TYR A 113 -20.68 -47.59 -16.68
CA TYR A 113 -21.98 -47.89 -17.28
C TYR A 113 -21.82 -48.59 -18.64
N TYR A 114 -20.96 -48.10 -19.53
CA TYR A 114 -20.68 -48.74 -20.82
C TYR A 114 -20.00 -50.11 -20.68
N ALA A 115 -19.20 -50.30 -19.63
CA ALA A 115 -18.56 -51.59 -19.36
C ALA A 115 -19.56 -52.64 -18.86
N ARG A 116 -20.60 -52.22 -18.11
CA ARG A 116 -21.62 -53.11 -17.54
C ARG A 116 -22.79 -53.39 -18.47
N PHE A 117 -23.20 -52.39 -19.26
CA PHE A 117 -24.38 -52.48 -20.11
C PHE A 117 -23.98 -52.36 -21.57
N ALA A 118 -24.45 -53.31 -22.40
CA ALA A 118 -24.17 -53.36 -23.83
C ALA A 118 -25.46 -53.33 -24.66
N GLY A 119 -25.33 -53.03 -25.95
CA GLY A 119 -26.44 -53.04 -26.91
C GLY A 119 -27.45 -51.90 -26.68
N PRO A 120 -28.77 -52.14 -26.73
CA PRO A 120 -29.79 -51.08 -26.75
C PRO A 120 -29.77 -50.16 -25.51
N MET A 121 -29.21 -50.61 -24.38
CA MET A 121 -29.07 -49.82 -23.15
C MET A 121 -27.99 -48.72 -23.22
N THR A 122 -27.17 -48.72 -24.28
CA THR A 122 -26.12 -47.71 -24.50
C THR A 122 -26.54 -46.61 -25.49
N ASP A 123 -27.63 -46.82 -26.23
CA ASP A 123 -28.17 -45.88 -27.24
C ASP A 123 -29.50 -45.25 -26.80
N ILE A 124 -29.69 -45.10 -25.48
CA ILE A 124 -30.89 -44.50 -24.89
C ILE A 124 -30.82 -42.96 -24.88
N PRO A 125 -31.96 -42.26 -24.99
CA PRO A 125 -32.01 -40.79 -25.02
C PRO A 125 -31.29 -40.14 -23.83
N GLU A 126 -31.44 -40.70 -22.62
CA GLU A 126 -30.88 -40.17 -21.38
C GLU A 126 -29.34 -40.13 -21.41
N ILE A 127 -28.70 -41.08 -22.08
CA ILE A 127 -27.25 -41.11 -22.26
C ILE A 127 -26.79 -40.06 -23.27
N LYS A 128 -27.57 -39.83 -24.33
CA LYS A 128 -27.29 -38.77 -25.31
C LYS A 128 -27.38 -37.39 -24.64
N GLU A 129 -28.38 -37.18 -23.79
CA GLU A 129 -28.52 -35.96 -22.98
C GLU A 129 -27.35 -35.79 -22.01
N MET A 130 -26.95 -36.85 -21.29
CA MET A 130 -25.81 -36.78 -20.39
C MET A 130 -24.52 -36.45 -21.14
N LYS A 131 -24.27 -37.08 -22.30
CA LYS A 131 -23.13 -36.76 -23.18
C LYS A 131 -23.11 -35.30 -23.63
N ALA A 132 -24.26 -34.75 -24.00
CA ALA A 132 -24.36 -33.33 -24.34
C ALA A 132 -24.07 -32.43 -23.13
N HIS A 133 -24.53 -32.83 -21.94
CA HIS A 133 -24.24 -32.11 -20.69
C HIS A 133 -22.75 -32.18 -20.29
N PHE A 134 -22.09 -33.33 -20.49
CA PHE A 134 -20.64 -33.45 -20.35
C PHE A 134 -19.91 -32.47 -21.27
N ALA A 135 -20.24 -32.46 -22.57
CA ALA A 135 -19.59 -31.56 -23.53
C ALA A 135 -19.77 -30.08 -23.15
N LYS A 136 -20.96 -29.71 -22.66
CA LYS A 136 -21.23 -28.34 -22.18
C LYS A 136 -20.39 -27.99 -20.96
N LEU A 137 -20.39 -28.84 -19.93
CA LEU A 137 -19.63 -28.60 -18.70
C LEU A 137 -18.12 -28.62 -18.93
N GLU A 138 -17.62 -29.42 -19.87
CA GLU A 138 -16.21 -29.40 -20.29
C GLU A 138 -15.84 -28.08 -20.98
N ALA A 139 -16.72 -27.57 -21.85
CA ALA A 139 -16.50 -26.29 -22.50
C ALA A 139 -16.51 -25.14 -21.47
N GLU A 140 -17.45 -25.15 -20.53
CA GLU A 140 -17.49 -24.20 -19.40
C GLU A 140 -16.22 -24.28 -18.54
N ALA A 141 -15.73 -25.49 -18.23
CA ALA A 141 -14.51 -25.68 -17.45
C ALA A 141 -13.28 -25.12 -18.18
N ARG A 142 -13.13 -25.38 -19.50
CA ARG A 142 -12.04 -24.83 -20.31
C ARG A 142 -12.10 -23.30 -20.41
N GLU A 143 -13.29 -22.74 -20.56
CA GLU A 143 -13.48 -21.28 -20.58
C GLU A 143 -13.12 -20.67 -19.21
N GLN A 144 -13.49 -21.32 -18.11
CA GLN A 144 -13.12 -20.87 -16.77
C GLN A 144 -11.61 -20.96 -16.54
N GLU A 145 -10.96 -22.04 -16.99
CA GLU A 145 -9.50 -22.21 -16.91
C GLU A 145 -8.76 -21.12 -17.67
N THR A 146 -9.19 -20.80 -18.89
CA THR A 146 -8.58 -19.74 -19.70
C THR A 146 -8.77 -18.36 -19.08
N ARG A 147 -9.97 -18.05 -18.56
CA ARG A 147 -10.23 -16.79 -17.81
C ARG A 147 -9.39 -16.69 -16.54
N ASN A 148 -9.28 -17.77 -15.77
CA ASN A 148 -8.46 -17.80 -14.57
C ASN A 148 -6.97 -17.64 -14.90
N ALA A 149 -6.49 -18.25 -15.99
CA ALA A 149 -5.12 -18.10 -16.45
C ALA A 149 -4.83 -16.66 -16.89
N SER A 150 -5.75 -16.02 -17.64
CA SER A 150 -5.59 -14.61 -18.03
C SER A 150 -5.65 -13.66 -16.83
N SER A 151 -6.50 -13.92 -15.84
CA SER A 151 -6.58 -13.12 -14.62
C SER A 151 -5.27 -13.19 -13.83
N LYS A 152 -4.72 -14.41 -13.64
CA LYS A 152 -3.43 -14.60 -12.98
C LYS A 152 -2.28 -13.92 -13.73
N GLN A 153 -2.30 -13.96 -15.06
CA GLN A 153 -1.31 -13.24 -15.87
C GLN A 153 -1.44 -11.72 -15.73
N ALA A 154 -2.66 -11.18 -15.67
CA ALA A 154 -2.87 -9.76 -15.43
C ALA A 154 -2.38 -9.33 -14.04
N GLU A 155 -2.70 -10.10 -13.00
CA GLU A 155 -2.25 -9.85 -11.62
C GLU A 155 -0.72 -9.89 -11.49
N THR A 156 -0.06 -10.86 -12.15
CA THR A 156 1.41 -10.96 -12.14
C THR A 156 2.05 -9.78 -12.86
N LEU A 157 1.51 -9.36 -14.01
CA LEU A 157 2.00 -8.19 -14.73
C LEU A 157 1.83 -6.89 -13.94
N GLU A 158 0.68 -6.70 -13.28
CA GLU A 158 0.43 -5.56 -12.38
C GLU A 158 1.46 -5.52 -11.24
N ARG A 159 1.72 -6.69 -10.62
CA ARG A 159 2.72 -6.80 -9.56
C ARG A 159 4.14 -6.49 -10.04
N GLU A 160 4.54 -6.99 -11.20
CA GLU A 160 5.85 -6.69 -11.79
C GLU A 160 6.01 -5.19 -12.09
N LYS A 161 4.95 -4.55 -12.61
CA LYS A 161 4.92 -3.09 -12.81
C LYS A 161 5.06 -2.33 -11.51
N HIS A 162 4.34 -2.74 -10.46
CA HIS A 162 4.45 -2.14 -9.13
C HIS A 162 5.85 -2.29 -8.56
N GLU A 163 6.44 -3.49 -8.63
CA GLU A 163 7.80 -3.75 -8.16
C GLU A 163 8.84 -2.92 -8.94
N SER A 164 8.68 -2.79 -10.26
CA SER A 164 9.53 -1.93 -11.09
C SER A 164 9.41 -0.46 -10.71
N LEU A 165 8.19 0.04 -10.53
CA LEU A 165 7.93 1.42 -10.10
C LEU A 165 8.56 1.71 -8.74
N CYS A 166 8.44 0.78 -7.78
CA CYS A 166 9.07 0.92 -6.47
C CYS A 166 10.60 1.01 -6.60
N ARG A 167 11.22 0.16 -7.41
CA ARG A 167 12.68 0.16 -7.63
C ARG A 167 13.17 1.44 -8.31
N GLU A 168 12.40 1.97 -9.26
CA GLU A 168 12.70 3.24 -9.91
C GLU A 168 12.76 4.36 -8.87
N TRP A 169 11.73 4.48 -8.03
CA TRP A 169 11.69 5.49 -6.97
C TRP A 169 12.72 5.28 -5.88
N GLU A 170 13.01 4.03 -5.48
CA GLU A 170 14.14 3.75 -4.58
C GLU A 170 15.45 4.26 -5.16
N THR A 171 15.67 4.09 -6.47
CA THR A 171 16.88 4.54 -7.14
C THR A 171 16.96 6.05 -7.19
N LEU A 172 15.87 6.72 -7.58
CA LEU A 172 15.80 8.18 -7.66
C LEU A 172 16.02 8.83 -6.29
N LEU A 173 15.34 8.34 -5.24
CA LEU A 173 15.47 8.92 -3.91
C LEU A 173 16.86 8.68 -3.30
N LYS A 174 17.51 7.54 -3.59
CA LYS A 174 18.90 7.26 -3.17
C LYS A 174 19.94 8.17 -3.83
N GLN A 175 19.63 8.76 -4.98
CA GLN A 175 20.57 9.65 -5.67
C GLN A 175 20.71 11.01 -4.96
N ILE A 176 19.75 11.38 -4.11
CA ILE A 176 19.83 12.61 -3.32
C ILE A 176 20.96 12.48 -2.29
N PRO A 177 22.05 13.26 -2.42
CA PRO A 177 23.15 13.18 -1.46
C PRO A 177 22.68 13.63 -0.07
N TYR A 178 23.45 13.26 0.96
CA TYR A 178 23.13 13.66 2.32
C TYR A 178 23.23 15.19 2.50
N PHE A 179 22.34 15.74 3.32
CA PHE A 179 22.27 17.15 3.72
C PHE A 179 21.57 17.23 5.08
N GLU A 180 21.99 18.17 5.92
CA GLU A 180 21.40 18.33 7.27
C GLU A 180 21.46 19.77 7.80
N GLY A 181 22.11 20.70 7.10
CA GLY A 181 22.16 22.11 7.44
C GLY A 181 23.17 22.45 8.54
N THR A 182 24.17 21.60 8.78
CA THR A 182 25.15 21.73 9.89
C THR A 182 26.58 22.00 9.43
N ALA A 183 26.78 22.17 8.12
CA ALA A 183 28.12 22.38 7.55
C ALA A 183 28.80 23.63 8.14
N GLN A 184 30.06 23.46 8.57
CA GLN A 184 30.83 24.49 9.28
C GLN A 184 31.47 25.54 8.36
N ASN A 185 31.25 25.46 7.06
CA ASN A 185 31.75 26.43 6.10
C ASN A 185 30.67 26.77 5.08
N VAL A 186 30.74 28.01 4.59
CA VAL A 186 29.75 28.58 3.68
C VAL A 186 29.60 27.75 2.39
N PRO A 187 30.66 27.35 1.66
CA PRO A 187 30.49 26.64 0.40
C PRO A 187 29.71 25.34 0.55
N GLN A 188 30.03 24.54 1.58
CA GLN A 188 29.31 23.29 1.84
C GLN A 188 27.86 23.54 2.26
N LEU A 189 27.58 24.58 3.06
CA LEU A 189 26.22 24.90 3.47
C LEU A 189 25.35 25.36 2.29
N ILE A 190 25.95 26.06 1.31
CA ILE A 190 25.29 26.40 0.04
C ILE A 190 25.02 25.14 -0.78
N ASP A 191 25.99 24.22 -0.90
CA ASP A 191 25.79 22.94 -1.60
C ASP A 191 24.65 22.12 -0.97
N GLU A 192 24.58 22.10 0.36
CA GLU A 192 23.48 21.44 1.09
C GLU A 192 22.13 22.10 0.84
N LYS A 193 22.07 23.43 0.73
CA LYS A 193 20.84 24.16 0.37
C LYS A 193 20.34 23.77 -1.01
N GLU A 194 21.25 23.53 -1.95
CA GLU A 194 20.89 23.05 -3.29
C GLU A 194 20.38 21.60 -3.25
N ARG A 195 21.03 20.72 -2.48
CA ARG A 195 20.55 19.34 -2.28
C ARG A 195 19.18 19.29 -1.61
N PHE A 196 18.94 20.16 -0.63
CA PHE A 196 17.63 20.35 -0.01
C PHE A 196 16.57 20.74 -1.04
N ARG A 197 16.86 21.70 -1.92
CA ARG A 197 15.93 22.09 -3.00
C ARG A 197 15.61 20.91 -3.92
N GLN A 198 16.63 20.18 -4.38
CA GLN A 198 16.45 18.99 -5.21
C GLN A 198 15.63 17.92 -4.50
N ALA A 199 15.84 17.72 -3.20
CA ALA A 199 15.07 16.78 -2.40
C ALA A 199 13.59 17.18 -2.29
N VAL A 200 13.30 18.46 -2.05
CA VAL A 200 11.93 18.99 -1.98
C VAL A 200 11.21 18.81 -3.31
N ASP A 201 11.85 19.16 -4.42
CA ASP A 201 11.28 19.03 -5.76
C ASP A 201 11.01 17.56 -6.11
N LEU A 202 11.98 16.68 -5.85
CA LEU A 202 11.83 15.24 -6.10
C LEU A 202 10.72 14.62 -5.23
N MET A 203 10.66 14.99 -3.95
CA MET A 203 9.63 14.52 -3.04
C MET A 203 8.23 15.03 -3.42
N ALA A 204 8.12 16.22 -4.01
CA ALA A 204 6.86 16.73 -4.54
C ALA A 204 6.36 15.88 -5.72
N GLU A 205 7.24 15.41 -6.60
CA GLU A 205 6.89 14.48 -7.67
C GLU A 205 6.54 13.08 -7.12
N TYR A 206 7.35 12.55 -6.20
CA TYR A 206 7.10 11.26 -5.56
C TYR A 206 5.72 11.20 -4.88
N ARG A 207 5.28 12.28 -4.23
CA ARG A 207 3.96 12.36 -3.58
C ARG A 207 2.77 12.27 -4.55
N LYS A 208 2.98 12.51 -5.85
CA LYS A 208 1.92 12.37 -6.87
C LYS A 208 1.72 10.92 -7.31
N VAL A 209 2.63 10.02 -6.93
CA VAL A 209 2.62 8.63 -7.39
C VAL A 209 1.61 7.83 -6.59
N VAL A 210 0.77 7.08 -7.32
CA VAL A 210 -0.21 6.16 -6.74
C VAL A 210 0.35 4.75 -6.81
N PHE A 211 0.62 4.17 -5.65
CA PHE A 211 1.04 2.78 -5.51
C PHE A 211 -0.18 1.88 -5.46
N ILE A 212 -0.20 0.83 -6.29
CA ILE A 212 -1.34 -0.12 -6.35
C ILE A 212 -1.31 -1.16 -5.22
N ALA A 213 -0.16 -1.28 -4.54
CA ALA A 213 0.04 -2.16 -3.40
C ALA A 213 0.97 -1.49 -2.36
N GLU A 214 1.22 -2.19 -1.25
CA GLU A 214 2.14 -1.72 -0.21
C GLU A 214 3.55 -1.48 -0.76
N LYS A 215 4.23 -0.48 -0.18
CA LYS A 215 5.59 -0.10 -0.56
C LYS A 215 6.60 -1.06 0.09
N PRO A 216 7.73 -1.37 -0.57
CA PRO A 216 8.82 -2.07 0.09
C PRO A 216 9.36 -1.28 1.28
N LEU A 217 9.76 -1.98 2.35
CA LEU A 217 10.34 -1.36 3.56
C LEU A 217 11.53 -0.44 3.25
N MET A 218 12.32 -0.78 2.23
CA MET A 218 13.45 0.04 1.79
C MET A 218 12.98 1.40 1.28
N LEU A 219 12.00 1.43 0.37
CA LEU A 219 11.40 2.66 -0.14
C LEU A 219 10.80 3.51 0.99
N GLU A 220 10.05 2.89 1.91
CA GLU A 220 9.47 3.59 3.05
C GLU A 220 10.53 4.18 3.99
N SER A 221 11.64 3.46 4.20
CA SER A 221 12.74 3.94 5.02
C SER A 221 13.41 5.17 4.42
N ILE A 222 13.67 5.15 3.10
CA ILE A 222 14.30 6.27 2.40
C ILE A 222 13.37 7.47 2.37
N GLU A 223 12.08 7.25 2.10
CA GLU A 223 11.05 8.28 2.15
C GLU A 223 11.02 8.97 3.52
N ARG A 224 10.96 8.19 4.61
CA ARG A 224 10.89 8.73 5.97
C ARG A 224 12.13 9.52 6.33
N ASP A 225 13.31 8.98 6.02
CA ASP A 225 14.59 9.65 6.26
C ASP A 225 14.68 10.98 5.49
N LEU A 226 14.31 10.98 4.20
CA LEU A 226 14.35 12.18 3.38
C LEU A 226 13.33 13.23 3.83
N GLN A 227 12.12 12.80 4.22
CA GLN A 227 11.11 13.68 4.81
C GLN A 227 11.63 14.33 6.10
N HIS A 228 12.23 13.54 6.98
CA HIS A 228 12.79 14.03 8.23
C HIS A 228 13.88 15.08 7.99
N ARG A 229 14.79 14.82 7.04
CA ARG A 229 15.83 15.77 6.65
C ARG A 229 15.24 17.05 6.08
N ILE A 230 14.24 16.96 5.20
CA ILE A 230 13.54 18.13 4.65
C ILE A 230 12.88 18.97 5.74
N GLU A 231 12.26 18.32 6.73
CA GLU A 231 11.56 18.99 7.82
C GLU A 231 12.53 19.73 8.76
N GLN A 232 13.67 19.14 9.09
CA GLN A 232 14.64 19.72 10.02
C GLN A 232 15.60 20.72 9.38
N PHE A 233 15.82 20.62 8.07
CA PHE A 233 16.84 21.42 7.38
C PHE A 233 16.67 22.94 7.55
N PRO A 234 15.47 23.55 7.45
CA PRO A 234 15.33 25.00 7.55
C PRO A 234 15.77 25.56 8.91
N GLU A 235 15.44 24.87 10.01
CA GLU A 235 15.83 25.27 11.35
C GLU A 235 17.34 25.15 11.55
N ARG A 236 17.92 24.00 11.20
CA ARG A 236 19.37 23.77 11.29
C ARG A 236 20.17 24.72 10.42
N LEU A 237 19.71 25.00 9.21
CA LEU A 237 20.31 26.00 8.32
C LEU A 237 20.32 27.38 8.97
N ALA A 238 19.22 27.80 9.60
CA ALA A 238 19.13 29.09 10.27
C ALA A 238 20.08 29.17 11.47
N GLU A 239 20.14 28.13 12.30
CA GLU A 239 21.06 28.03 13.43
C GLU A 239 22.53 28.10 12.98
N THR A 240 22.92 27.28 12.02
CA THR A 240 24.30 27.24 11.50
C THR A 240 24.68 28.54 10.81
N SER A 241 23.78 29.12 10.01
CA SER A 241 24.03 30.42 9.37
C SER A 241 24.24 31.51 10.42
N SER A 242 23.41 31.53 11.47
CA SER A 242 23.54 32.48 12.59
C SER A 242 24.85 32.32 13.34
N LEU A 243 25.30 31.08 13.58
CA LEU A 243 26.60 30.80 14.19
C LEU A 243 27.76 31.35 13.34
N LEU A 244 27.75 31.10 12.02
CA LEU A 244 28.78 31.62 11.11
C LEU A 244 28.78 33.15 11.05
N ALA A 245 27.60 33.78 11.07
CA ALA A 245 27.49 35.23 11.16
C ALA A 245 28.05 35.77 12.49
N SER A 246 27.78 35.07 13.59
CA SER A 246 28.26 35.46 14.92
C SER A 246 29.78 35.40 15.02
N GLN A 247 30.44 34.44 14.37
CA GLN A 247 31.91 34.37 14.30
C GLN A 247 32.53 35.61 13.65
N VAL A 248 31.90 36.16 12.60
CA VAL A 248 32.35 37.41 11.97
C VAL A 248 32.09 38.61 12.86
N VAL A 249 30.98 38.63 13.60
CA VAL A 249 30.73 39.67 14.63
C VAL A 249 31.82 39.61 15.71
N ASP A 250 32.15 38.44 16.23
CA ASP A 250 33.19 38.26 17.25
C ASP A 250 34.57 38.72 16.74
N GLU A 251 34.90 38.46 15.46
CA GLU A 251 36.11 38.95 14.80
C GLU A 251 36.15 40.50 14.76
N ILE A 252 35.05 41.14 14.37
CA ILE A 252 34.94 42.61 14.36
C ILE A 252 35.04 43.17 15.78
N GLU A 253 34.36 42.56 16.75
CA GLU A 253 34.37 42.98 18.15
C GLU A 253 35.75 42.86 18.78
N LEU A 254 36.54 41.86 18.39
CA LEU A 254 37.94 41.74 18.81
C LEU A 254 38.74 42.99 18.42
N HIS A 255 38.59 43.46 17.18
CA HIS A 255 39.24 44.70 16.72
C HIS A 255 38.72 45.95 17.42
N VAL A 256 37.41 46.06 17.63
CA VAL A 256 36.79 47.14 18.40
C VAL A 256 37.37 47.20 19.82
N ASN A 257 37.48 46.05 20.49
CA ASN A 257 38.03 45.93 21.84
C ASN A 257 39.52 46.30 21.89
N GLN A 258 40.31 45.91 20.89
CA GLN A 258 41.72 46.34 20.78
C GLN A 258 41.83 47.87 20.70
N LEU A 259 41.00 48.52 19.88
CA LEU A 259 40.99 49.99 19.78
C LEU A 259 40.55 50.64 21.10
N ASN A 260 39.51 50.12 21.75
CA ASN A 260 39.02 50.66 23.01
C ASN A 260 40.03 50.53 24.15
N ASN A 261 40.76 49.42 24.20
CA ASN A 261 41.78 49.16 25.22
C ASN A 261 43.08 49.93 24.97
N ASP A 262 43.40 50.28 23.72
CA ASP A 262 44.47 51.21 23.39
C ASP A 262 44.14 52.62 23.89
N THR A 263 44.55 52.94 25.11
CA THR A 263 44.29 54.23 25.78
C THR A 263 45.57 54.98 26.17
N ALA A 264 46.74 54.38 26.03
CA ALA A 264 48.02 54.95 26.46
C ALA A 264 48.34 56.28 25.76
N TRP A 265 47.93 56.42 24.50
CA TRP A 265 48.06 57.67 23.74
C TRP A 265 47.22 58.83 24.31
N LYS A 266 46.17 58.57 25.09
CA LYS A 266 45.35 59.64 25.66
C LYS A 266 46.11 60.44 26.71
N SER A 267 46.95 59.78 27.51
CA SER A 267 47.75 60.41 28.56
C SER A 267 49.18 60.73 28.13
N ASN A 268 49.71 60.05 27.12
CA ASN A 268 51.06 60.26 26.61
C ASN A 268 51.06 60.82 25.16
N PRO A 269 51.50 62.08 24.93
CA PRO A 269 51.59 62.68 23.60
C PRO A 269 52.58 61.98 22.65
N ASP A 270 53.60 61.31 23.17
CA ASP A 270 54.63 60.63 22.36
C ASP A 270 54.18 59.25 21.86
N VAL A 271 53.06 58.73 22.38
CA VAL A 271 52.46 57.47 21.92
C VAL A 271 51.46 57.78 20.82
N LEU A 272 51.62 57.10 19.68
CA LEU A 272 50.70 57.19 18.56
C LEU A 272 49.52 56.22 18.77
N PRO A 273 48.26 56.67 18.53
CA PRO A 273 47.11 55.78 18.57
C PRO A 273 47.24 54.64 17.56
N TYR A 274 46.88 53.43 17.97
CA TYR A 274 46.71 52.30 17.08
C TYR A 274 45.44 52.46 16.22
N PHE A 275 45.47 51.92 15.00
CA PHE A 275 44.32 51.84 14.10
C PHE A 275 44.42 50.54 13.29
N VAL A 276 43.28 49.99 12.90
CA VAL A 276 43.15 48.74 12.13
C VAL A 276 43.53 48.99 10.67
N GLY A 277 44.40 48.13 10.15
CA GLY A 277 45.00 48.26 8.83
C GLY A 277 44.06 47.86 7.69
N LYS A 278 44.40 48.25 6.45
CA LYS A 278 43.60 47.90 5.28
C LYS A 278 43.41 46.39 5.13
N ARG A 279 44.45 45.59 5.40
CA ARG A 279 44.40 44.13 5.30
C ARG A 279 43.30 43.53 6.17
N ASP A 280 43.20 43.94 7.42
CA ASP A 280 42.20 43.39 8.34
C ASP A 280 40.77 43.74 7.88
N PHE A 281 40.56 44.95 7.33
CA PHE A 281 39.28 45.30 6.70
C PHE A 281 39.00 44.49 5.43
N ASP A 282 40.01 44.23 4.61
CA ASP A 282 39.88 43.41 3.41
C ASP A 282 39.52 41.95 3.78
N ASP A 283 40.14 41.41 4.83
CA ASP A 283 39.87 40.06 5.36
C ASP A 283 38.43 39.95 5.93
N ILE A 284 38.01 40.92 6.77
CA ILE A 284 36.62 41.00 7.28
C ILE A 284 35.62 41.15 6.12
N ALA A 285 35.91 42.01 5.15
CA ALA A 285 35.04 42.21 4.00
C ALA A 285 34.89 40.92 3.19
N GLN A 286 35.98 40.15 3.02
CA GLN A 286 35.91 38.86 2.36
C GLN A 286 35.00 37.87 3.11
N HIS A 287 35.13 37.74 4.43
CA HIS A 287 34.25 36.86 5.22
C HIS A 287 32.76 37.28 5.12
N ILE A 288 32.48 38.58 5.12
CA ILE A 288 31.11 39.10 4.94
C ILE A 288 30.56 38.77 3.53
N GLU A 289 31.39 38.92 2.50
CA GLU A 289 31.02 38.56 1.12
C GLU A 289 30.74 37.05 0.98
N GLU A 290 31.55 36.21 1.64
CA GLU A 290 31.34 34.76 1.68
C GLU A 290 29.99 34.43 2.33
N LEU A 291 29.60 35.08 3.43
CA LEU A 291 28.31 34.82 4.09
C LEU A 291 27.08 35.27 3.29
N ARG A 292 27.22 36.28 2.42
CA ARG A 292 26.09 36.94 1.74
C ARG A 292 25.10 35.99 1.04
N PRO A 293 25.52 34.91 0.33
CA PRO A 293 24.58 34.00 -0.33
C PRO A 293 23.67 33.22 0.64
N LEU A 294 24.08 33.00 1.89
CA LEU A 294 23.25 32.33 2.90
C LEU A 294 22.03 33.18 3.28
N PHE A 295 22.21 34.50 3.30
CA PHE A 295 21.22 35.47 3.75
C PHE A 295 20.51 36.23 2.62
N ALA A 296 20.67 35.82 1.36
CA ALA A 296 20.09 36.50 0.20
C ALA A 296 18.57 36.75 0.32
N ASN A 297 17.84 35.85 1.01
CA ASN A 297 16.39 35.95 1.21
C ASN A 297 16.00 36.64 2.53
N ASN A 298 16.97 36.92 3.41
CA ASN A 298 16.75 37.63 4.66
C ASN A 298 17.92 38.60 4.95
N PRO A 299 17.98 39.75 4.25
CA PRO A 299 19.05 40.73 4.46
C PRO A 299 19.12 41.30 5.88
N GLN A 300 17.99 41.30 6.62
CA GLN A 300 17.95 41.75 8.02
C GLN A 300 18.82 40.86 8.93
N ALA A 301 19.05 39.61 8.57
CA ALA A 301 19.94 38.72 9.32
C ALA A 301 21.42 39.17 9.29
N MET A 302 21.80 40.09 8.39
CA MET A 302 23.14 40.69 8.35
C MET A 302 23.26 41.99 9.16
N GLU A 303 22.18 42.43 9.83
CA GLU A 303 22.16 43.72 10.53
C GLU A 303 23.18 43.80 11.68
N SER A 304 23.36 42.70 12.43
CA SER A 304 24.38 42.62 13.50
C SER A 304 25.80 42.86 12.97
N ILE A 305 26.16 42.21 11.86
CA ILE A 305 27.44 42.38 11.16
C ILE A 305 27.60 43.84 10.70
N ASN A 306 26.57 44.40 10.05
CA ASN A 306 26.62 45.78 9.57
C ASN A 306 26.80 46.80 10.70
N ASN A 307 26.12 46.61 11.83
CA ASN A 307 26.23 47.46 13.01
C ASN A 307 27.63 47.35 13.66
N ALA A 308 28.17 46.14 13.79
CA ALA A 308 29.51 45.91 14.29
C ALA A 308 30.56 46.56 13.37
N LEU A 309 30.45 46.36 12.06
CA LEU A 309 31.36 46.93 11.07
C LEU A 309 31.30 48.48 11.04
N GLY A 310 30.10 49.06 11.12
CA GLY A 310 29.93 50.51 11.24
C GLY A 310 30.59 51.09 12.50
N THR A 311 30.49 50.37 13.62
CA THR A 311 31.16 50.74 14.88
C THR A 311 32.68 50.70 14.71
N LEU A 312 33.22 49.64 14.11
CA LEU A 312 34.65 49.51 13.83
C LEU A 312 35.15 50.63 12.91
N HIS A 313 34.44 50.95 11.82
CA HIS A 313 34.81 52.05 10.93
C HIS A 313 34.86 53.40 11.67
N SER A 314 33.80 53.73 12.40
CA SER A 314 33.70 54.99 13.16
C SER A 314 34.84 55.14 14.17
N LEU A 315 35.12 54.08 14.95
CA LEU A 315 36.24 54.09 15.90
C LEU A 315 37.58 54.21 15.18
N ASN A 316 37.78 53.47 14.09
CA ASN A 316 39.04 53.45 13.36
C ASN A 316 39.36 54.80 12.70
N ASP A 317 38.35 55.46 12.12
CA ASP A 317 38.53 56.77 11.50
C ASP A 317 38.83 57.85 12.55
N ALA A 318 38.16 57.81 13.71
CA ALA A 318 38.51 58.66 14.85
C ALA A 318 39.97 58.45 15.31
N ARG A 319 40.52 57.23 15.22
CA ARG A 319 41.93 56.95 15.53
C ARG A 319 42.90 57.48 14.49
N LYS A 320 42.56 57.37 13.20
CA LYS A 320 43.37 57.96 12.13
C LYS A 320 43.45 59.48 12.27
N ASP A 321 42.33 60.13 12.59
CA ASP A 321 42.27 61.58 12.81
C ASP A 321 43.13 62.01 14.00
N GLU A 322 43.09 61.28 15.10
CA GLU A 322 43.91 61.61 16.25
C GLU A 322 45.41 61.33 16.02
N ARG A 323 45.72 60.25 15.29
CA ARG A 323 47.09 59.95 14.88
C ARG A 323 47.65 61.02 13.95
N SER A 324 46.85 61.53 13.00
CA SER A 324 47.31 62.54 12.03
C SER A 324 47.72 63.85 12.70
N LYS A 325 47.02 64.27 13.76
CA LYS A 325 47.39 65.46 14.58
C LYS A 325 48.76 65.33 15.27
N ARG A 326 49.21 64.11 15.51
CA ARG A 326 50.44 63.80 16.27
C ARG A 326 51.64 63.53 15.38
N VAL A 327 51.41 63.16 14.12
CA VAL A 327 52.48 62.98 13.13
C VAL A 327 52.96 64.36 12.65
N LYS A 328 54.06 64.85 13.22
CA LYS A 328 54.74 66.06 12.72
C LYS A 328 55.48 65.71 11.42
N MET A 329 55.20 66.42 10.33
CA MET A 329 56.02 66.33 9.12
C MET A 329 57.46 66.71 9.47
N LYS A 330 58.44 65.89 9.04
CA LYS A 330 59.85 66.30 9.07
C LYS A 330 59.97 67.60 8.25
N PRO A 331 60.65 68.64 8.75
CA PRO A 331 60.99 69.79 7.92
C PRO A 331 61.78 69.28 6.71
N GLU A 332 61.40 69.69 5.50
CA GLU A 332 62.24 69.51 4.32
C GLU A 332 63.59 70.14 4.63
N VAL A 333 64.65 69.31 4.65
CA VAL A 333 66.01 69.84 4.63
C VAL A 333 66.19 70.40 3.23
N ILE A 334 65.89 71.69 3.07
CA ILE A 334 66.39 72.48 1.95
C ILE A 334 67.91 72.48 2.13
N THR A 335 68.58 71.51 1.51
CA THR A 335 70.00 71.63 1.23
C THR A 335 70.11 72.70 0.16
N GLY A 336 70.20 73.95 0.62
CA GLY A 336 70.53 75.09 -0.22
C GLY A 336 71.86 74.77 -0.91
N SER A 337 71.77 74.53 -2.20
CA SER A 337 72.87 74.73 -3.13
C SER A 337 73.21 76.22 -3.09
N GLU A 338 74.32 76.58 -2.46
CA GLU A 338 75.03 77.80 -2.80
C GLU A 338 76.44 77.45 -3.28
N ALA A 339 76.75 78.04 -4.42
CA ALA A 339 77.89 77.84 -5.30
C ALA A 339 79.16 78.56 -4.80
#